data_AF-A0A3B3XYY3-F1
#
_entry.id   AF-A0A3B3XYY3-F1
#
_cell.length_a   1.000
_cell.length_b   1.000
_cell.length_c   1.000
_cell.angle_alpha   90.00
_cell.angle_beta   90.00
_cell.angle_gamma   90.00
#
_symmetry.space_group_name_H-M   'P 1'
#
loop_
_entity.id
_entity.type
_entity.pdbx_description
1 polymer ?
#
loop_
_entity_poly.entity_id
_entity_poly.type
_entity_poly.pdbx_seq_one_letter_code
_entity_poly.pdbx_strand_id
1 'polypeptide(L)'
;ELHFSGFELGKTLFLPQNLINISNAPVNIHIIPTLTKHFQTSYTKKDRLIPGLAYTVNVAFCPDDWRYFSDCIRVHCKDEENLLIPVHAYPVINDLHIPTHIDLSAIPLGQSVDHVIPLRCSCPVDFEFQVCIIQPHNAYSIHPITGVIPANGEVLLTVTFCPLQYETSQFTFQLVVSQFNTKPYLCTITGFSRPNLPLR
;
A
#
# COMPACT_ATOMS: atom_id res chain seq x y z
N GLU A 1 5.10 -4.21 15.39
CA GLU A 1 4.10 -5.01 14.63
C GLU A 1 4.82 -5.76 13.51
N LEU A 2 4.19 -6.78 12.97
CA LEU A 2 4.69 -7.63 11.89
C LEU A 2 3.70 -7.65 10.74
N HIS A 3 4.18 -7.52 9.50
CA HIS A 3 3.34 -7.48 8.31
C HIS A 3 3.80 -8.48 7.25
N PHE A 4 2.86 -9.27 6.74
CA PHE A 4 2.99 -10.12 5.57
C PHE A 4 2.11 -9.57 4.45
N SER A 5 2.71 -8.86 3.49
CA SER A 5 2.00 -8.30 2.34
C SER A 5 2.19 -9.15 1.10
N GLY A 6 1.14 -9.29 0.27
CA GLY A 6 1.28 -9.80 -1.10
C GLY A 6 1.61 -11.29 -1.16
N PHE A 7 0.96 -12.05 -0.30
CA PHE A 7 1.13 -13.49 -0.22
C PHE A 7 0.46 -14.23 -1.38
N GLU A 8 0.74 -15.53 -1.50
CA GLU A 8 0.00 -16.44 -2.37
C GLU A 8 -0.51 -17.63 -1.55
N LEU A 9 -1.68 -18.18 -1.90
CA LEU A 9 -2.27 -19.30 -1.17
C LEU A 9 -1.35 -20.52 -1.16
N GLY A 10 -1.26 -21.16 0.01
CA GLY A 10 -0.45 -22.36 0.22
C GLY A 10 1.07 -22.12 0.22
N LYS A 11 1.55 -20.90 -0.09
CA LYS A 11 2.97 -20.55 0.05
C LYS A 11 3.22 -20.04 1.47
N THR A 12 4.15 -20.71 2.17
CA THR A 12 4.57 -20.27 3.50
C THR A 12 5.59 -19.14 3.39
N LEU A 13 5.29 -18.01 4.02
CA LEU A 13 6.19 -16.89 4.21
C LEU A 13 6.81 -16.95 5.61
N PHE A 14 8.06 -16.48 5.76
CA PHE A 14 8.75 -16.44 7.04
C PHE A 14 9.23 -15.03 7.35
N LEU A 15 8.98 -14.56 8.57
CA LEU A 15 9.41 -13.26 9.06
C LEU A 15 10.14 -13.43 10.41
N PRO A 16 11.48 -13.30 10.44
CA PRO A 16 12.24 -13.28 11.69
C PRO A 16 12.10 -11.92 12.38
N GLN A 17 11.82 -11.91 13.67
CA GLN A 17 11.75 -10.72 14.50
C GLN A 17 12.64 -10.85 15.72
N ASN A 18 13.46 -9.82 15.98
CA ASN A 18 14.30 -9.77 17.17
C ASN A 18 13.56 -9.13 18.34
N LEU A 19 13.54 -9.82 19.47
CA LEU A 19 13.14 -9.33 20.78
C LEU A 19 14.38 -8.98 21.58
N ILE A 20 14.61 -7.70 21.83
CA ILE A 20 15.82 -7.20 22.48
C ILE A 20 15.49 -6.79 23.92
N ASN A 21 16.31 -7.22 24.88
CA ASN A 21 16.23 -6.69 26.23
C ASN A 21 16.94 -5.33 26.29
N ILE A 22 16.16 -4.26 26.43
CA ILE A 22 16.65 -2.88 26.57
C ILE A 22 16.74 -2.41 28.03
N SER A 23 16.37 -3.26 28.99
CA SER A 23 16.54 -2.98 30.41
C SER A 23 18.01 -3.13 30.83
N ASN A 24 18.32 -2.74 32.06
CA ASN A 24 19.64 -2.87 32.66
C ASN A 24 19.84 -4.19 33.44
N ALA A 25 18.84 -5.09 33.45
CA ALA A 25 18.89 -6.35 34.20
C ALA A 25 18.49 -7.55 33.32
N PRO A 26 18.93 -8.78 33.64
CA PRO A 26 18.49 -9.97 32.92
C PRO A 26 16.99 -10.23 33.13
N VAL A 27 16.26 -10.44 32.02
CA VAL A 27 14.80 -10.62 32.02
C VAL A 27 14.44 -12.07 31.68
N ASN A 28 13.52 -12.67 32.42
CA ASN A 28 12.93 -13.96 32.04
C ASN A 28 11.62 -13.74 31.29
N ILE A 29 11.65 -13.93 29.97
CA ILE A 29 10.45 -13.77 29.14
C ILE A 29 9.72 -15.10 28.93
N HIS A 30 8.39 -15.03 28.84
CA HIS A 30 7.55 -16.11 28.36
C HIS A 30 6.81 -15.65 27.10
N ILE A 31 7.06 -16.33 25.99
CA ILE A 31 6.45 -16.00 24.69
C ILE A 31 5.27 -16.94 24.49
N ILE A 32 4.07 -16.37 24.42
CA ILE A 32 2.87 -17.06 23.97
C ILE A 32 2.80 -16.90 22.45
N PRO A 33 2.81 -18.01 21.69
CA PRO A 33 2.78 -17.96 20.24
C PRO A 33 1.43 -17.41 19.72
N THR A 34 1.40 -17.17 18.42
CA THR A 34 0.15 -16.96 17.66
C THR A 34 -0.81 -18.14 17.85
N LEU A 35 -2.12 -17.87 17.79
CA LEU A 35 -3.19 -18.80 18.13
C LEU A 35 -3.95 -19.34 16.92
N THR A 36 -3.97 -18.60 15.83
CA THR A 36 -4.65 -18.98 14.59
C THR A 36 -3.83 -19.98 13.80
N LYS A 37 -4.50 -20.83 13.02
CA LYS A 37 -3.84 -21.89 12.22
C LYS A 37 -2.91 -21.36 11.11
N HIS A 38 -3.09 -20.10 10.72
CA HIS A 38 -2.36 -19.49 9.59
C HIS A 38 -0.99 -18.99 9.98
N PHE A 39 -0.80 -18.63 11.26
CA PHE A 39 0.47 -18.18 11.79
C PHE A 39 1.08 -19.26 12.68
N GLN A 40 2.37 -19.48 12.53
CA GLN A 40 3.13 -20.39 13.38
C GLN A 40 4.35 -19.66 13.92
N THR A 41 4.40 -19.50 15.24
CA THR A 41 5.53 -18.88 15.93
C THR A 41 6.51 -19.95 16.39
N SER A 42 7.79 -19.76 16.09
CA SER A 42 8.89 -20.60 16.57
C SER A 42 10.03 -19.75 17.12
N TYR A 43 10.68 -20.22 18.18
CA TYR A 43 11.82 -19.53 18.79
C TYR A 43 12.64 -20.54 19.60
N THR A 44 13.93 -20.26 19.75
CA THR A 44 14.81 -21.06 20.60
C THR A 44 15.11 -20.29 21.87
N LYS A 45 14.49 -20.68 22.98
CA LYS A 45 14.80 -20.11 24.30
C LYS A 45 16.05 -20.79 24.85
N LYS A 46 17.08 -20.00 25.12
CA LYS A 46 18.32 -20.50 25.75
C LYS A 46 18.27 -20.32 27.27
N ASP A 47 18.09 -19.09 27.75
CA ASP A 47 18.05 -18.78 29.19
C ASP A 47 17.29 -17.45 29.46
N ARG A 48 17.68 -16.68 30.47
CA ARG A 48 17.29 -15.28 30.65
C ARG A 48 17.88 -14.42 29.54
N LEU A 49 17.10 -13.44 29.09
CA LEU A 49 17.54 -12.47 28.10
C LEU A 49 18.36 -11.37 28.82
N ILE A 50 19.66 -11.37 28.59
CA ILE A 50 20.61 -10.40 29.20
C ILE A 50 20.47 -9.04 28.48
N PRO A 51 20.68 -7.90 29.16
CA PRO A 51 20.70 -6.58 28.53
C PRO A 51 21.52 -6.54 27.23
N GLY A 52 20.94 -5.97 26.18
CA GLY A 52 21.56 -5.85 24.86
C GLY A 52 21.54 -7.12 23.99
N LEU A 53 21.11 -8.27 24.51
CA LEU A 53 20.92 -9.49 23.72
C LEU A 53 19.50 -9.59 23.15
N ALA A 54 19.38 -10.38 22.09
CA ALA A 54 18.13 -10.60 21.38
C ALA A 54 17.74 -12.09 21.30
N TYR A 55 16.43 -12.35 21.38
CA TYR A 55 15.85 -13.59 20.87
C TYR A 55 15.24 -13.37 19.50
N THR A 56 15.59 -14.23 18.55
CA THR A 56 14.92 -14.27 17.25
C THR A 56 13.68 -15.15 17.35
N VAL A 57 12.52 -14.54 17.11
CA VAL A 57 11.23 -15.20 16.98
C VAL A 57 10.88 -15.24 15.51
N ASN A 58 10.73 -16.44 14.97
CA ASN A 58 10.33 -16.64 13.58
C ASN A 58 8.82 -16.83 13.52
N VAL A 59 8.16 -16.03 12.70
CA VAL A 59 6.74 -16.20 12.38
C VAL A 59 6.65 -16.75 10.97
N ALA A 60 6.07 -17.94 10.84
CA ALA A 60 5.65 -18.47 9.56
C ALA A 60 4.19 -18.11 9.31
N PHE A 61 3.84 -17.78 8.08
CA PHE A 61 2.48 -17.49 7.66
C PHE A 61 2.12 -18.31 6.42
N CYS A 62 1.04 -19.08 6.47
CA CYS A 62 0.53 -19.86 5.34
C CYS A 62 -0.97 -19.56 5.15
N PRO A 63 -1.34 -18.77 4.13
CA PRO A 63 -2.73 -18.42 3.85
C PRO A 63 -3.47 -19.55 3.14
N ASP A 64 -4.75 -19.70 3.47
CA ASP A 64 -5.71 -20.58 2.79
C ASP A 64 -6.82 -19.82 2.06
N ASP A 65 -6.84 -18.49 2.20
CA ASP A 65 -7.86 -17.61 1.61
C ASP A 65 -7.29 -16.22 1.34
N TRP A 66 -7.89 -15.50 0.39
CA TRP A 66 -7.46 -14.18 -0.06
C TRP A 66 -8.12 -13.06 0.74
N ARG A 67 -7.70 -12.93 2.00
CA ARG A 67 -8.27 -11.95 2.91
C ARG A 67 -7.24 -11.42 3.90
N TYR A 68 -7.70 -10.50 4.74
CA TYR A 68 -6.93 -10.04 5.88
C TYR A 68 -6.90 -11.10 6.99
N PHE A 69 -5.71 -11.40 7.50
CA PHE A 69 -5.46 -12.23 8.68
C PHE A 69 -4.79 -11.39 9.77
N SER A 70 -5.14 -11.66 11.02
CA SER A 70 -4.51 -11.00 12.16
C SER A 70 -4.40 -11.94 13.35
N ASP A 71 -3.29 -11.81 14.06
CA ASP A 71 -2.99 -12.52 15.31
C ASP A 71 -2.02 -11.68 16.15
N CYS A 72 -1.67 -12.13 17.34
CA CYS A 72 -0.71 -11.46 18.21
C CYS A 72 0.23 -12.47 18.88
N ILE A 73 1.53 -12.16 18.88
CA ILE A 73 2.48 -12.79 19.80
C ILE A 73 2.41 -12.01 21.12
N ARG A 74 2.31 -12.71 22.24
CA ARG A 74 2.32 -12.07 23.57
C ARG A 74 3.61 -12.42 24.28
N VAL A 75 4.31 -11.42 24.78
CA VAL A 75 5.55 -11.59 25.54
C VAL A 75 5.30 -11.11 26.96
N HIS A 76 5.32 -12.06 27.88
CA HIS A 76 5.18 -11.80 29.31
C HIS A 76 6.54 -11.68 29.97
N CYS A 77 6.67 -10.69 30.84
CA CYS A 77 7.79 -10.52 31.75
C CYS A 77 7.21 -10.41 33.17
N LYS A 78 7.89 -10.97 34.17
CA LYS A 78 7.36 -11.06 35.54
C LYS A 78 7.16 -9.68 36.20
N ASP A 79 8.00 -8.72 35.83
CA ASP A 79 8.12 -7.42 36.50
C ASP A 79 7.86 -6.23 35.55
N GLU A 80 7.41 -6.49 34.32
CA GLU A 80 7.16 -5.49 33.27
C GLU A 80 5.79 -5.71 32.63
N GLU A 81 5.27 -4.69 31.95
CA GLU A 81 4.03 -4.82 31.19
C GLU A 81 4.16 -5.85 30.06
N ASN A 82 3.03 -6.48 29.73
CA ASN A 82 2.98 -7.47 28.67
C ASN A 82 3.16 -6.79 27.31
N LEU A 83 4.19 -7.20 26.56
CA LEU A 83 4.40 -6.73 25.21
C LEU A 83 3.52 -7.54 24.25
N LEU A 84 2.67 -6.84 23.51
CA LEU A 84 1.90 -7.41 22.40
C LEU A 84 2.57 -7.06 21.09
N ILE A 85 2.74 -8.06 20.23
CA ILE A 85 3.27 -7.89 18.88
C ILE A 85 2.18 -8.34 17.90
N PRO A 86 1.37 -7.38 17.42
CA PRO A 86 0.41 -7.64 16.37
C PRO A 86 1.09 -8.18 15.12
N VAL A 87 0.46 -9.17 14.50
CA VAL A 87 0.84 -9.79 13.24
C VAL A 87 -0.33 -9.62 12.29
N HIS A 88 -0.04 -9.09 11.12
CA HIS A 88 -1.03 -8.80 10.07
C HIS A 88 -0.57 -9.45 8.77
N ALA A 89 -1.50 -10.05 8.04
CA ALA A 89 -1.27 -10.47 6.67
C ALA A 89 -2.40 -10.03 5.76
N TYR A 90 -2.08 -9.50 4.57
CA TYR A 90 -3.09 -8.96 3.66
C TYR A 90 -2.64 -9.02 2.19
N PRO A 91 -3.60 -9.21 1.27
CA PRO A 91 -3.34 -9.06 -0.15
C PRO A 91 -2.98 -7.61 -0.46
N VAL A 92 -2.11 -7.42 -1.45
CA VAL A 92 -1.73 -6.09 -1.96
C VAL A 92 -1.61 -6.14 -3.47
N ILE A 93 -1.77 -4.98 -4.10
CA ILE A 93 -1.38 -4.74 -5.48
C ILE A 93 0.13 -4.42 -5.48
N ASN A 94 0.95 -5.37 -5.95
CA ASN A 94 2.41 -5.23 -5.92
C ASN A 94 2.96 -4.30 -7.01
N ASP A 95 2.23 -4.13 -8.11
CA ASP A 95 2.71 -3.55 -9.36
C ASP A 95 1.93 -2.31 -9.81
N LEU A 96 1.19 -1.66 -8.90
CA LEU A 96 0.50 -0.40 -9.20
C LEU A 96 1.49 0.76 -9.24
N HIS A 97 1.76 1.26 -10.45
CA HIS A 97 2.66 2.37 -10.70
C HIS A 97 1.88 3.57 -11.23
N ILE A 98 1.73 4.60 -10.41
CA ILE A 98 1.16 5.88 -10.81
C ILE A 98 2.29 6.91 -10.92
N PRO A 99 2.48 7.54 -12.08
CA PRO A 99 3.53 8.55 -12.25
C PRO A 99 3.24 9.76 -11.36
N THR A 100 4.28 10.36 -10.78
CA THR A 100 4.14 11.57 -9.97
C THR A 100 3.88 12.82 -10.81
N HIS A 101 4.33 12.82 -12.07
CA HIS A 101 4.11 13.89 -13.02
C HIS A 101 3.79 13.35 -14.42
N ILE A 102 2.86 14.01 -15.12
CA ILE A 102 2.51 13.71 -16.52
C ILE A 102 2.47 15.02 -17.30
N ASP A 103 3.20 15.07 -18.42
CA ASP A 103 3.20 16.20 -19.34
C ASP A 103 2.37 15.87 -20.59
N LEU A 104 1.32 16.65 -20.82
CA LEU A 104 0.49 16.53 -22.02
C LEU A 104 1.09 17.33 -23.18
N SER A 105 0.84 16.88 -24.40
CA SER A 105 1.21 17.66 -25.58
C SER A 105 0.35 18.92 -25.70
N ALA A 106 0.91 19.95 -26.33
CA ALA A 106 0.18 21.17 -26.62
C ALA A 106 -1.05 20.88 -27.50
N ILE A 107 -2.23 21.40 -27.12
CA ILE A 107 -3.44 21.28 -27.92
C ILE A 107 -4.10 22.66 -28.18
N PRO A 108 -4.78 22.85 -29.32
CA PRO A 108 -5.52 24.08 -29.59
C PRO A 108 -6.64 24.33 -28.56
N LEU A 109 -7.05 25.59 -28.41
CA LEU A 109 -8.21 25.93 -27.57
C LEU A 109 -9.49 25.26 -28.07
N GLY A 110 -10.32 24.82 -27.14
CA GLY A 110 -11.59 24.16 -27.44
C GLY A 110 -11.46 22.73 -27.97
N GLN A 111 -10.24 22.22 -28.13
CA GLN A 111 -9.97 20.79 -28.34
C GLN A 111 -9.73 20.10 -27.01
N SER A 112 -9.86 18.77 -26.99
CA SER A 112 -9.57 17.96 -25.83
C SER A 112 -8.59 16.84 -26.13
N VAL A 113 -7.81 16.44 -25.13
CA VAL A 113 -6.97 15.24 -25.17
C VAL A 113 -7.21 14.42 -23.91
N ASP A 114 -7.30 13.10 -24.08
CA ASP A 114 -7.41 12.15 -23.00
C ASP A 114 -6.03 11.53 -22.71
N HIS A 115 -5.70 11.44 -21.44
CA HIS A 115 -4.57 10.66 -20.95
C HIS A 115 -5.10 9.54 -20.04
N VAL A 116 -4.76 8.30 -20.38
CA VAL A 116 -5.25 7.10 -19.67
C VAL A 116 -4.16 6.58 -18.74
N ILE A 117 -4.51 6.43 -17.47
CA ILE A 117 -3.69 5.84 -16.42
C ILE A 117 -4.30 4.47 -16.08
N PRO A 118 -3.70 3.35 -16.52
CA PRO A 118 -4.21 2.03 -16.23
C PRO A 118 -3.95 1.66 -14.76
N LEU A 119 -5.00 1.32 -14.03
CA LEU A 119 -4.91 0.74 -12.69
C LEU A 119 -5.02 -0.78 -12.81
N ARG A 120 -3.89 -1.48 -12.76
CA ARG A 120 -3.80 -2.94 -12.92
C ARG A 120 -3.67 -3.63 -11.57
N CYS A 121 -4.32 -4.78 -11.44
CA CYS A 121 -4.19 -5.67 -10.28
C CYS A 121 -3.82 -7.08 -10.75
N SER A 122 -2.72 -7.60 -10.21
CA SER A 122 -2.26 -8.98 -10.40
C SER A 122 -2.71 -9.92 -9.27
N CYS A 123 -3.46 -9.40 -8.28
CA CYS A 123 -3.97 -10.14 -7.15
C CYS A 123 -5.41 -10.62 -7.45
N PRO A 124 -5.82 -11.83 -7.01
CA PRO A 124 -7.18 -12.35 -7.22
C PRO A 124 -8.20 -11.78 -6.22
N VAL A 125 -8.08 -10.49 -5.88
CA VAL A 125 -8.99 -9.75 -5.01
C VAL A 125 -9.28 -8.39 -5.62
N ASP A 126 -10.52 -7.95 -5.47
CA ASP A 126 -10.97 -6.63 -5.86
C ASP A 126 -10.47 -5.56 -4.88
N PHE A 127 -10.02 -4.41 -5.39
CA PHE A 127 -9.62 -3.28 -4.57
C PHE A 127 -10.43 -2.04 -4.93
N GLU A 128 -11.12 -1.47 -3.96
CA GLU A 128 -11.75 -0.16 -4.14
C GLU A 128 -10.69 0.94 -4.27
N PHE A 129 -11.01 1.98 -5.02
CA PHE A 129 -10.20 3.17 -5.09
C PHE A 129 -11.05 4.45 -5.10
N GLN A 130 -10.42 5.53 -4.70
CA GLN A 130 -10.97 6.87 -4.70
C GLN A 130 -9.92 7.88 -5.16
N VAL A 131 -10.35 8.82 -5.99
CA VAL A 131 -9.57 9.96 -6.45
C VAL A 131 -10.02 11.20 -5.70
N CYS A 132 -9.08 11.90 -5.10
CA CYS A 132 -9.28 13.20 -4.47
C CYS A 132 -8.56 14.26 -5.30
N ILE A 133 -9.29 15.27 -5.77
CA ILE A 133 -8.68 16.40 -6.49
C ILE A 133 -8.07 17.34 -5.47
N ILE A 134 -6.75 17.50 -5.52
CA ILE A 134 -5.97 18.33 -4.58
C ILE A 134 -5.82 19.74 -5.10
N GLN A 135 -5.49 19.87 -6.39
CA GLN A 135 -5.38 21.15 -7.09
C GLN A 135 -6.28 21.10 -8.33
N PRO A 136 -7.52 21.59 -8.26
CA PRO A 136 -8.44 21.59 -9.38
C PRO A 136 -8.05 22.65 -10.41
N HIS A 137 -8.44 22.41 -11.66
CA HIS A 137 -8.37 23.40 -12.71
C HIS A 137 -9.48 23.14 -13.74
N ASN A 138 -10.18 24.18 -14.18
CA ASN A 138 -11.40 24.03 -15.00
C ASN A 138 -11.16 23.40 -16.38
N ALA A 139 -9.90 23.43 -16.85
CA ALA A 139 -9.50 22.76 -18.08
C ALA A 139 -9.33 21.24 -17.93
N TYR A 140 -9.53 20.66 -16.75
CA TYR A 140 -9.30 19.23 -16.50
C TYR A 140 -10.51 18.56 -15.88
N SER A 141 -10.74 17.32 -16.27
CA SER A 141 -11.63 16.39 -15.59
C SER A 141 -10.98 15.02 -15.48
N ILE A 142 -11.32 14.26 -14.44
CA ILE A 142 -10.82 12.90 -14.23
C ILE A 142 -11.98 11.95 -13.92
N HIS A 143 -12.01 10.81 -14.60
CA HIS A 143 -13.02 9.78 -14.39
C HIS A 143 -12.44 8.37 -14.52
N PRO A 144 -12.92 7.41 -13.72
CA PRO A 144 -13.88 7.58 -12.63
C PRO A 144 -13.24 8.15 -11.34
N ILE A 145 -14.03 8.80 -10.49
CA ILE A 145 -13.57 9.34 -9.19
C ILE A 145 -13.54 8.25 -8.11
N THR A 146 -14.39 7.23 -8.22
CA THR A 146 -14.39 6.07 -7.36
C THR A 146 -14.65 4.83 -8.21
N GLY A 147 -14.21 3.68 -7.74
CA GLY A 147 -14.47 2.43 -8.43
C GLY A 147 -13.77 1.25 -7.79
N VAL A 148 -13.75 0.15 -8.52
CA VAL A 148 -13.10 -1.10 -8.13
C VAL A 148 -12.06 -1.45 -9.19
N ILE A 149 -10.84 -1.74 -8.76
CA ILE A 149 -9.81 -2.41 -9.55
C ILE A 149 -10.10 -3.91 -9.43
N PRO A 150 -10.57 -4.58 -10.50
CA PRO A 150 -11.00 -5.97 -10.41
C PRO A 150 -9.84 -6.94 -10.19
N ALA A 151 -10.14 -8.05 -9.54
CA ALA A 151 -9.24 -9.19 -9.37
C ALA A 151 -8.64 -9.64 -10.69
N ASN A 152 -7.30 -9.73 -10.75
CA ASN A 152 -6.54 -10.08 -11.96
C ASN A 152 -6.91 -9.25 -13.20
N GLY A 153 -7.34 -8.00 -13.01
CA GLY A 153 -7.87 -7.17 -14.07
C GLY A 153 -7.32 -5.74 -14.04
N GLU A 154 -8.01 -4.87 -14.76
CA GLU A 154 -7.62 -3.49 -14.99
C GLU A 154 -8.86 -2.59 -15.01
N VAL A 155 -8.69 -1.37 -14.52
CA VAL A 155 -9.63 -0.26 -14.73
C VAL A 155 -8.85 0.95 -15.24
N LEU A 156 -9.47 1.70 -16.16
CA LEU A 156 -8.83 2.84 -16.81
C LEU A 156 -9.26 4.14 -16.13
N LEU A 157 -8.28 4.87 -15.58
CA LEU A 157 -8.47 6.22 -15.07
C LEU A 157 -8.13 7.23 -16.17
N THR A 158 -9.12 7.95 -16.66
CA THR A 158 -8.97 8.89 -17.77
C THR A 158 -8.95 10.32 -17.26
N VAL A 159 -7.91 11.06 -17.60
CA VAL A 159 -7.83 12.52 -17.42
C VAL A 159 -8.02 13.19 -18.76
N THR A 160 -9.05 14.02 -18.86
CA THR A 160 -9.33 14.84 -20.04
C THR A 160 -8.83 16.25 -19.79
N PHE A 161 -8.02 16.78 -20.71
CA PHE A 161 -7.58 18.18 -20.73
C PHE A 161 -8.24 18.91 -21.90
N CYS A 162 -8.92 20.01 -21.62
CA CYS A 162 -9.62 20.89 -22.55
C CYS A 162 -9.34 22.36 -22.20
N PRO A 163 -8.28 22.98 -22.74
CA PRO A 163 -7.91 24.35 -22.41
C PRO A 163 -8.92 25.36 -22.96
N LEU A 164 -9.29 26.29 -22.09
CA LEU A 164 -10.18 27.41 -22.41
C LEU A 164 -9.42 28.72 -22.66
N GLN A 165 -8.14 28.77 -22.29
CA GLN A 165 -7.26 29.93 -22.43
C GLN A 165 -5.84 29.50 -22.86
N TYR A 166 -5.10 30.41 -23.49
CA TYR A 166 -3.70 30.17 -23.86
C TYR A 166 -2.80 30.28 -22.63
N GLU A 167 -2.69 29.19 -21.90
CA GLU A 167 -1.91 29.10 -20.68
C GLU A 167 -1.25 27.74 -20.54
N THR A 168 -0.26 27.67 -19.65
CA THR A 168 0.19 26.41 -19.06
C THR A 168 -0.51 26.25 -17.72
N SER A 169 -1.26 25.17 -17.58
CA SER A 169 -2.05 24.87 -16.39
C SER A 169 -1.60 23.55 -15.76
N GLN A 170 -1.93 23.39 -14.49
CA GLN A 170 -1.66 22.16 -13.73
C GLN A 170 -2.92 21.68 -13.04
N PHE A 171 -3.04 20.37 -12.95
CA PHE A 171 -4.09 19.65 -12.23
C PHE A 171 -3.46 18.56 -11.38
N THR A 172 -3.73 18.54 -10.08
CA THR A 172 -3.15 17.55 -9.17
C THR A 172 -4.24 16.74 -8.51
N PHE A 173 -4.12 15.42 -8.58
CA PHE A 173 -5.02 14.49 -7.91
C PHE A 173 -4.24 13.50 -7.04
N GLN A 174 -4.95 12.92 -6.08
CA GLN A 174 -4.46 11.88 -5.20
C GLN A 174 -5.32 10.63 -5.39
N LEU A 175 -4.71 9.50 -5.72
CA LEU A 175 -5.36 8.20 -5.78
C LEU A 175 -5.14 7.46 -4.46
N VAL A 176 -6.24 7.09 -3.80
CA VAL A 176 -6.25 6.23 -2.61
C VAL A 176 -6.81 4.88 -3.04
N VAL A 177 -6.09 3.80 -2.76
CA VAL A 177 -6.56 2.43 -2.97
C VAL A 177 -6.83 1.82 -1.60
N SER A 178 -7.96 1.13 -1.45
CA SER A 178 -8.40 0.44 -0.23
C SER A 178 -7.55 -0.81 0.04
N GLN A 179 -6.26 -0.59 0.28
CA GLN A 179 -5.28 -1.59 0.61
C GLN A 179 -4.61 -1.20 1.94
N PHE A 180 -4.36 -2.21 2.78
CA PHE A 180 -3.77 -1.99 4.09
C PHE A 180 -2.34 -1.44 3.98
N ASN A 181 -2.03 -0.43 4.79
CA ASN A 181 -0.73 0.24 4.85
C ASN A 181 -0.26 0.86 3.52
N THR A 182 -1.18 1.21 2.62
CA THR A 182 -0.86 1.89 1.36
C THR A 182 -0.77 3.39 1.57
N LYS A 183 0.29 4.00 0.99
CA LYS A 183 0.38 5.46 0.88
C LYS A 183 -0.38 5.91 -0.36
N PRO A 184 -1.16 7.00 -0.28
CA PRO A 184 -1.81 7.55 -1.46
C PRO A 184 -0.81 7.94 -2.55
N TYR A 185 -1.21 7.75 -3.81
CA TYR A 185 -0.41 8.15 -4.97
C TYR A 185 -0.78 9.59 -5.34
N LEU A 186 0.21 10.48 -5.39
CA LEU A 186 0.02 11.86 -5.82
C LEU A 186 0.51 12.02 -7.26
N CYS A 187 -0.32 12.58 -8.13
CA CYS A 187 0.01 12.80 -9.54
C CYS A 187 -0.38 14.23 -9.95
N THR A 188 0.58 14.95 -10.53
CA THR A 188 0.36 16.27 -11.13
C THR A 188 0.43 16.17 -12.64
N ILE A 189 -0.55 16.74 -13.33
CA ILE A 189 -0.66 16.74 -14.78
C ILE A 189 -0.49 18.17 -15.25
N THR A 190 0.49 18.39 -16.13
CA THR A 190 0.74 19.67 -16.76
C THR A 190 0.26 19.62 -18.21
N GLY A 191 -0.55 20.61 -18.59
CA GLY A 191 -1.06 20.77 -19.95
C GLY A 191 -0.96 22.22 -20.36
N PHE A 192 -0.87 22.47 -21.67
CA PHE A 192 -0.79 23.83 -22.16
C PHE A 192 -1.41 24.01 -23.54
N SER A 193 -1.83 25.25 -23.81
CA SER A 193 -2.24 25.68 -25.14
C SER A 193 -1.44 26.92 -25.56
N ARG A 194 -1.11 27.01 -26.85
CA ARG A 194 -0.43 28.18 -27.41
C ARG A 194 -1.03 28.58 -28.76
N PRO A 195 -0.88 29.85 -29.18
CA PRO A 195 -1.33 30.28 -30.50
C PRO A 195 -0.66 29.48 -31.64
N ASN A 196 -1.32 29.45 -32.79
CA ASN A 196 -0.83 28.84 -34.04
C ASN A 196 -0.59 27.32 -33.98
N LEU A 197 -1.26 26.60 -33.09
CA LEU A 197 -1.30 25.14 -33.17
C LEU A 197 -2.23 24.72 -34.32
N PRO A 198 -1.79 23.80 -35.21
CA PRO A 198 -2.66 23.28 -36.26
C PRO A 198 -3.84 22.53 -35.63
N LEU A 199 -5.04 22.75 -36.16
CA LEU A 199 -6.19 21.90 -35.88
C LEU A 199 -5.90 20.52 -36.49
N ARG A 200 -6.07 19.47 -35.69
CA ARG A 200 -5.80 18.10 -36.10
C ARG A 200 -7.07 17.43 -36.60
#